data_AF-A0A1F8Q7F6-F1
#
_entry.id   AF-A0A1F8Q7F6-F1
#
_cell.length_a   1.000
_cell.length_b   1.000
_cell.length_c   1.000
_cell.angle_alpha   90.00
_cell.angle_beta   90.00
_cell.angle_gamma   90.00
#
_symmetry.space_group_name_H-M   'P 1'
#
loop_
_entity.id
_entity.type
_entity.pdbx_description
1 polymer ?
#
loop_
_entity_poly.entity_id
_entity_poly.type
_entity_poly.pdbx_seq_one_letter_code
_entity_poly.pdbx_strand_id
1 'polypeptide(L)'
;MNDTLQLIEQLIAEHKVMNEKTTSIEKAANDATLLKDLKEAKDSFVPGRFDQGKGVLGLQEMLGAIHIWLDKHFNREETALLSSVETTGDRKLVNTLKQLLDEHTNLRDRLAKSMGLVGELAGGTLARHRWNSSANDIRAHINHTRKLLESHAGKENVLFVELRRYFQAQDRKEEKTP
;
A
#
# COMPACT_ATOMS: atom_id res chain seq x y z
N MET A 1 3.56 -8.20 -26.24
CA MET A 1 4.02 -7.70 -24.94
C MET A 1 3.59 -8.69 -23.90
N ASN A 2 4.54 -9.38 -23.27
CA ASN A 2 4.32 -10.43 -22.27
C ASN A 2 3.39 -9.93 -21.14
N ASP A 3 2.38 -10.72 -20.75
CA ASP A 3 1.43 -10.41 -19.67
C ASP A 3 2.14 -10.00 -18.35
N THR A 4 3.32 -10.58 -18.10
CA THR A 4 4.17 -10.23 -16.96
C THR A 4 4.71 -8.80 -17.04
N LEU A 5 5.12 -8.34 -18.22
CA LEU A 5 5.58 -6.96 -18.41
C LEU A 5 4.43 -5.96 -18.21
N GLN A 6 3.23 -6.30 -18.68
CA GLN A 6 2.05 -5.46 -18.45
C GLN A 6 1.71 -5.35 -16.96
N LEU A 7 1.76 -6.46 -16.22
CA LEU A 7 1.57 -6.46 -14.77
C LEU A 7 2.61 -5.61 -14.05
N ILE A 8 3.90 -5.75 -14.39
CA ILE A 8 4.98 -4.95 -13.79
C ILE A 8 4.77 -3.46 -14.04
N GLU A 9 4.42 -3.07 -15.28
CA GLU A 9 4.13 -1.65 -15.60
C GLU A 9 2.93 -1.12 -14.82
N GLN A 10 1.89 -1.95 -14.63
CA GLN A 10 0.75 -1.57 -13.80
C GLN A 10 1.16 -1.34 -12.34
N LEU A 11 1.96 -2.23 -11.74
CA LEU A 11 2.42 -2.10 -10.36
C LEU A 11 3.32 -0.86 -10.17
N ILE A 12 4.23 -0.58 -11.10
CA ILE A 12 5.04 0.64 -11.11
C ILE A 12 4.15 1.89 -11.16
N ALA A 13 3.11 1.87 -12.00
CA ALA A 13 2.19 3.00 -12.11
C ALA A 13 1.40 3.23 -10.81
N GLU A 14 0.97 2.17 -10.13
CA GLU A 14 0.32 2.25 -8.81
C GLU A 14 1.24 2.87 -7.76
N HIS A 15 2.50 2.43 -7.70
CA HIS A 15 3.50 2.97 -6.78
C HIS A 15 3.85 4.43 -7.04
N LYS A 16 3.81 4.85 -8.30
CA LYS A 16 4.01 6.26 -8.66
C LYS A 16 2.89 7.14 -8.09
N VAL A 17 1.63 6.69 -8.18
CA VAL A 17 0.50 7.44 -7.60
C VAL A 17 0.62 7.51 -6.08
N MET A 18 1.02 6.43 -5.40
CA MET A 18 1.20 6.45 -3.94
C MET A 18 2.22 7.51 -3.48
N ASN A 19 3.25 7.75 -4.29
CA ASN A 19 4.40 8.59 -3.93
C ASN A 19 4.33 10.04 -4.45
N GLU A 20 3.39 10.39 -5.34
CA GLU A 20 3.26 11.71 -5.98
C GLU A 20 1.92 12.41 -5.69
N LYS A 21 1.84 13.74 -5.96
CA LYS A 21 0.58 14.51 -6.07
C LYS A 21 -0.03 14.40 -7.48
N THR A 22 -0.01 13.24 -8.13
CA THR A 22 -0.29 13.14 -9.57
C THR A 22 -1.78 13.31 -9.91
N THR A 23 -2.06 14.11 -10.95
CA THR A 23 -3.39 14.50 -11.42
C THR A 23 -3.93 13.71 -12.62
N SER A 24 -3.33 12.58 -13.03
CA SER A 24 -3.65 12.01 -14.36
C SER A 24 -3.42 10.50 -14.54
N ILE A 25 -3.99 9.61 -13.71
CA ILE A 25 -4.08 8.16 -14.03
C ILE A 25 -5.43 7.59 -13.56
N GLU A 26 -6.55 7.85 -14.22
CA GLU A 26 -7.92 7.67 -13.67
C GLU A 26 -8.29 6.29 -13.05
N LYS A 27 -7.65 5.17 -13.43
CA LYS A 27 -8.00 3.84 -12.88
C LYS A 27 -7.04 3.29 -11.83
N ALA A 28 -5.72 3.51 -11.99
CA ALA A 28 -4.73 3.22 -10.94
C ALA A 28 -4.71 4.33 -9.86
N ALA A 29 -5.16 5.54 -10.21
CA ALA A 29 -5.20 6.67 -9.29
C ALA A 29 -6.25 6.52 -8.21
N ASN A 30 -7.46 6.06 -8.54
CA ASN A 30 -8.57 6.08 -7.57
C ASN A 30 -8.26 5.32 -6.28
N ASP A 31 -7.57 4.19 -6.36
CA ASP A 31 -7.29 3.39 -5.18
C ASP A 31 -5.91 3.70 -4.56
N ALA A 32 -4.89 4.06 -5.36
CA ALA A 32 -3.58 4.44 -4.81
C ALA A 32 -3.57 5.86 -4.19
N THR A 33 -4.52 6.74 -4.54
CA THR A 33 -4.71 8.03 -3.85
C THR A 33 -5.17 7.85 -2.40
N LEU A 34 -5.69 6.69 -2.02
CA LEU A 34 -6.20 6.46 -0.66
C LEU A 34 -5.10 6.64 0.42
N LEU A 35 -3.83 6.32 0.12
CA LEU A 35 -2.72 6.56 1.05
C LEU A 35 -2.34 8.04 1.17
N LYS A 36 -2.52 8.81 0.09
CA LYS A 36 -2.40 10.27 0.14
C LYS A 36 -3.53 10.84 0.99
N ASP A 37 -4.75 10.35 0.80
CA ASP A 37 -5.91 10.80 1.56
C ASP A 37 -5.76 10.48 3.05
N LEU A 38 -5.07 9.38 3.42
CA LEU A 38 -4.72 9.07 4.82
C LEU A 38 -3.86 10.15 5.47
N LYS A 39 -2.94 10.74 4.70
CA LYS A 39 -2.09 11.84 5.17
C LYS A 39 -2.91 13.09 5.46
N GLU A 40 -3.99 13.33 4.73
CA GLU A 40 -4.87 14.49 4.90
C GLU A 40 -5.92 14.23 5.99
N ALA A 41 -6.50 13.03 6.06
CA ALA A 41 -7.50 12.64 7.04
C ALA A 41 -6.96 12.56 8.48
N LYS A 42 -5.67 12.25 8.68
CA LYS A 42 -5.10 12.34 10.03
C LYS A 42 -5.20 13.77 10.58
N ASP A 43 -5.25 14.79 9.73
CA ASP A 43 -5.26 16.20 10.16
C ASP A 43 -6.68 16.73 10.41
N SER A 44 -7.73 16.05 9.94
CA SER A 44 -9.14 16.34 10.30
C SER A 44 -9.54 15.74 11.66
N PHE A 45 -8.83 14.70 12.11
CA PHE A 45 -9.04 14.04 13.41
C PHE A 45 -8.16 14.65 14.54
N VAL A 46 -8.53 15.82 15.08
CA VAL A 46 -7.75 16.53 16.12
C VAL A 46 -8.42 16.46 17.51
N PRO A 47 -7.71 16.02 18.56
CA PRO A 47 -8.19 16.08 19.94
C PRO A 47 -8.59 17.51 20.37
N GLY A 48 -9.74 17.66 21.04
CA GLY A 48 -10.26 18.93 21.55
C GLY A 48 -11.24 19.70 20.65
N ARG A 49 -11.55 19.23 19.43
CA ARG A 49 -12.56 19.86 18.55
C ARG A 49 -14.00 19.38 18.82
N PHE A 50 -14.99 20.11 18.32
CA PHE A 50 -16.42 19.87 18.56
C PHE A 50 -17.05 18.76 17.67
N ASP A 51 -16.46 18.42 16.51
CA ASP A 51 -17.00 17.40 15.57
C ASP A 51 -16.09 16.16 15.45
N GLN A 52 -15.64 15.64 16.60
CA GLN A 52 -14.71 14.51 16.66
C GLN A 52 -15.29 13.21 16.13
N GLY A 53 -16.59 12.98 16.31
CA GLY A 53 -17.26 11.74 15.89
C GLY A 53 -17.22 11.53 14.38
N LYS A 54 -17.53 12.56 13.58
CA LYS A 54 -17.47 12.45 12.11
C LYS A 54 -16.05 12.28 11.60
N GLY A 55 -15.07 12.92 12.23
CA GLY A 55 -13.66 12.76 11.88
C GLY A 55 -13.16 11.32 12.09
N VAL A 56 -13.58 10.66 13.17
CA VAL A 56 -13.25 9.24 13.44
C VAL A 56 -13.91 8.32 12.41
N LEU A 57 -15.19 8.53 12.10
CA LEU A 57 -15.91 7.71 11.13
C LEU A 57 -15.30 7.81 9.72
N GLY A 58 -14.97 9.02 9.27
CA GLY A 58 -14.29 9.22 8.00
C GLY A 58 -12.90 8.56 7.95
N LEU A 59 -12.16 8.59 9.07
CA LEU A 59 -10.89 7.85 9.18
C LEU A 59 -11.08 6.33 9.13
N GLN A 60 -12.15 5.81 9.75
CA GLN A 60 -12.48 4.39 9.73
C GLN A 60 -12.80 3.91 8.31
N GLU A 61 -13.66 4.64 7.59
CA GLU A 61 -14.01 4.35 6.20
C GLU A 61 -12.77 4.36 5.29
N MET A 62 -11.91 5.36 5.47
CA MET A 62 -10.67 5.48 4.69
C MET A 62 -9.69 4.33 4.97
N LEU A 63 -9.48 3.96 6.24
CA LEU A 63 -8.63 2.81 6.58
C LEU A 63 -9.19 1.50 6.00
N GLY A 64 -10.51 1.34 5.99
CA GLY A 64 -11.18 0.20 5.34
C GLY A 64 -10.93 0.15 3.84
N ALA A 65 -11.03 1.28 3.15
CA ALA A 65 -10.75 1.37 1.72
C ALA A 65 -9.28 1.04 1.41
N ILE A 66 -8.33 1.59 2.19
CA ILE A 66 -6.89 1.31 2.04
C ILE A 66 -6.61 -0.18 2.28
N HIS A 67 -7.24 -0.79 3.28
CA HIS A 67 -7.08 -2.22 3.57
C HIS A 67 -7.48 -3.09 2.38
N ILE A 68 -8.67 -2.85 1.80
CA ILE A 68 -9.17 -3.60 0.66
C ILE A 68 -8.24 -3.42 -0.56
N TRP A 69 -7.77 -2.20 -0.79
CA TRP A 69 -6.86 -1.94 -1.91
C TRP A 69 -5.50 -2.61 -1.73
N LEU A 70 -4.86 -2.46 -0.56
CA LEU A 70 -3.57 -3.08 -0.28
C LEU A 70 -3.64 -4.59 -0.38
N ASP A 71 -4.73 -5.22 0.08
CA ASP A 71 -4.87 -6.67 0.00
C ASP A 71 -4.94 -7.14 -1.47
N LYS A 72 -5.66 -6.42 -2.34
CA LYS A 72 -5.68 -6.71 -3.78
C LYS A 72 -4.33 -6.46 -4.44
N HIS A 73 -3.59 -5.44 -4.00
CA HIS A 73 -2.25 -5.13 -4.49
C HIS A 73 -1.27 -6.25 -4.14
N PHE A 74 -1.12 -6.54 -2.84
CA PHE A 74 -0.27 -7.61 -2.33
C PHE A 74 -0.64 -8.97 -2.92
N ASN A 75 -1.92 -9.29 -3.06
CA ASN A 75 -2.32 -10.57 -3.65
C ASN A 75 -1.84 -10.71 -5.11
N ARG A 76 -1.80 -9.63 -5.90
CA ARG A 76 -1.28 -9.70 -7.29
C ARG A 76 0.23 -9.93 -7.32
N GLU A 77 0.95 -9.37 -6.37
CA GLU A 77 2.40 -9.56 -6.24
C GLU A 77 2.75 -10.95 -5.72
N GLU A 78 2.04 -11.41 -4.69
CA GLU A 78 2.21 -12.71 -4.04
C GLU A 78 1.82 -13.89 -4.93
N THR A 79 0.95 -13.66 -5.92
CA THR A 79 0.47 -14.72 -6.82
C THR A 79 1.03 -14.54 -8.23
N ALA A 80 0.40 -13.68 -9.04
CA ALA A 80 0.70 -13.56 -10.47
C ALA A 80 2.15 -13.14 -10.73
N LEU A 81 2.64 -12.10 -10.04
CA LEU A 81 4.02 -11.63 -10.24
C LEU A 81 5.03 -12.69 -9.76
N LEU A 82 4.87 -13.21 -8.54
CA LEU A 82 5.77 -14.22 -8.00
C LEU A 82 5.86 -15.44 -8.91
N SER A 83 4.72 -15.97 -9.37
CA SER A 83 4.68 -17.12 -10.28
C SER A 83 5.44 -16.86 -11.59
N SER A 84 5.28 -15.68 -12.19
CA SER A 84 6.02 -15.31 -13.41
C SER A 84 7.52 -15.21 -13.15
N VAL A 85 7.92 -14.57 -12.05
CA VAL A 85 9.34 -14.38 -11.69
C VAL A 85 9.99 -15.71 -11.32
N GLU A 86 9.28 -16.65 -10.69
CA GLU A 86 9.79 -17.99 -10.40
C GLU A 86 9.99 -18.84 -11.66
N THR A 87 9.15 -18.65 -12.68
CA THR A 87 9.22 -19.44 -13.92
C THR A 87 10.41 -19.04 -14.79
N THR A 88 10.68 -17.74 -14.91
CA THR A 88 11.63 -17.22 -15.91
C THR A 88 12.70 -16.31 -15.32
N GLY A 89 12.59 -15.89 -14.06
CA GLY A 89 13.52 -14.97 -13.42
C GLY A 89 14.80 -15.65 -12.95
N ASP A 90 15.85 -14.86 -12.77
CA ASP A 90 17.06 -15.37 -12.12
C ASP A 90 16.84 -15.56 -10.60
N ARG A 91 17.64 -16.45 -10.00
CA ARG A 91 17.53 -16.81 -8.57
C ARG A 91 17.66 -15.59 -7.63
N LYS A 92 18.43 -14.57 -8.01
CA LYS A 92 18.61 -13.36 -7.19
C LYS A 92 17.32 -12.56 -7.18
N LEU A 93 16.71 -12.32 -8.35
CA LEU A 93 15.44 -11.59 -8.47
C LEU A 93 14.30 -12.29 -7.73
N VAL A 94 14.20 -13.62 -7.84
CA VAL A 94 13.22 -14.43 -7.09
C VAL A 94 13.40 -14.25 -5.58
N ASN A 95 14.63 -14.37 -5.09
CA ASN A 95 14.91 -14.25 -3.65
C ASN A 95 14.61 -12.83 -3.13
N THR A 96 14.99 -11.78 -3.87
CA THR A 96 14.70 -10.40 -3.51
C THR A 96 13.19 -10.15 -3.46
N LEU A 97 12.44 -10.66 -4.44
CA LEU A 97 10.98 -10.55 -4.44
C LEU A 97 10.38 -11.20 -3.19
N LYS A 98 10.73 -12.47 -2.90
CA LYS A 98 10.23 -13.19 -1.72
C LYS A 98 10.50 -12.45 -0.42
N GLN A 99 11.70 -11.87 -0.25
CA GLN A 99 12.04 -11.08 0.91
C GLN A 99 11.15 -9.85 1.09
N LEU A 100 10.74 -9.20 -0.01
CA LEU A 100 9.81 -8.08 0.07
C LEU A 100 8.40 -8.57 0.40
N LEU A 101 7.93 -9.65 -0.23
CA LEU A 101 6.60 -10.21 0.04
C LEU A 101 6.42 -10.63 1.52
N ASP A 102 7.49 -11.08 2.18
CA ASP A 102 7.47 -11.39 3.61
C ASP A 102 7.08 -10.16 4.48
N GLU A 103 7.36 -8.93 4.01
CA GLU A 103 6.98 -7.69 4.71
C GLU A 103 5.45 -7.46 4.67
N HIS A 104 4.72 -8.03 3.70
CA HIS A 104 3.28 -7.78 3.52
C HIS A 104 2.44 -8.19 4.73
N THR A 105 2.78 -9.31 5.37
CA THR A 105 2.06 -9.80 6.56
C THR A 105 2.12 -8.75 7.68
N ASN A 106 3.30 -8.17 7.93
CA ASN A 106 3.46 -7.14 8.95
C ASN A 106 2.64 -5.88 8.62
N LEU A 107 2.59 -5.49 7.35
CA LEU A 107 1.85 -4.32 6.89
C LEU A 107 0.34 -4.52 7.03
N ARG A 108 -0.18 -5.70 6.66
CA ARG A 108 -1.58 -6.09 6.88
C ARG A 108 -1.96 -6.02 8.38
N ASP A 109 -1.16 -6.63 9.24
CA ASP A 109 -1.39 -6.65 10.69
C ASP A 109 -1.45 -5.25 11.30
N ARG A 110 -0.55 -4.36 10.86
CA ARG A 110 -0.53 -2.96 11.31
C ARG A 110 -1.77 -2.19 10.87
N LEU A 111 -2.25 -2.44 9.66
CA LEU A 111 -3.46 -1.80 9.18
C LEU A 111 -4.69 -2.30 9.93
N ALA A 112 -4.79 -3.62 10.13
CA ALA A 112 -5.84 -4.25 10.93
C ALA A 112 -5.88 -3.69 12.36
N LYS A 113 -4.72 -3.56 13.00
CA LYS A 113 -4.59 -2.91 14.32
C LYS A 113 -5.10 -1.46 14.30
N SER A 114 -4.75 -0.69 13.27
CA SER A 114 -5.21 0.69 13.13
C SER A 114 -6.73 0.78 13.01
N MET A 115 -7.34 -0.10 12.20
CA MET A 115 -8.80 -0.19 12.07
C MET A 115 -9.49 -0.55 13.40
N GLY A 116 -8.94 -1.52 14.14
CA GLY A 116 -9.49 -1.91 15.45
C GLY A 116 -9.45 -0.77 16.46
N LEU A 117 -8.32 -0.07 16.56
CA LEU A 117 -8.16 1.07 17.46
C LEU A 117 -9.09 2.25 17.10
N VAL A 118 -9.27 2.53 15.81
CA VAL A 118 -10.20 3.57 15.34
C VAL A 118 -11.65 3.17 15.60
N GLY A 119 -12.00 1.89 15.42
CA GLY A 119 -13.33 1.37 15.73
C GLY A 119 -13.68 1.50 17.22
N GLU A 120 -12.72 1.26 18.12
CA GLU A 120 -12.88 1.48 19.56
C GLU A 120 -13.18 2.95 19.89
N LEU A 121 -12.44 3.88 19.28
CA LEU A 121 -12.71 5.32 19.41
C LEU A 121 -14.10 5.71 18.86
N ALA A 122 -14.50 5.12 17.74
CA ALA A 122 -15.77 5.40 17.07
C ALA A 122 -16.97 4.97 17.92
N GLY A 123 -16.81 3.92 18.72
CA GLY A 123 -17.85 3.41 19.62
C GLY A 123 -18.28 4.39 20.72
N GLY A 124 -17.51 5.46 20.97
CA GLY A 124 -17.92 6.58 21.84
C GLY A 124 -18.02 6.25 23.34
N THR A 125 -17.58 5.06 23.76
CA THR A 125 -17.69 4.58 25.15
C THR A 125 -16.56 5.08 26.07
N LEU A 126 -15.51 5.67 25.50
CA LEU A 126 -14.33 6.14 26.24
C LEU A 126 -14.59 7.49 26.93
N ALA A 127 -14.16 7.59 28.18
CA ALA A 127 -14.11 8.86 28.89
C ALA A 127 -13.18 9.85 28.16
N ARG A 128 -13.53 11.16 28.16
CA ARG A 128 -12.86 12.21 27.38
C ARG A 128 -11.32 12.22 27.47
N HIS A 129 -10.76 12.02 28.67
CA HIS A 129 -9.31 12.01 28.86
C HIS A 129 -8.65 10.77 28.21
N ARG A 130 -9.28 9.59 28.30
CA ARG A 130 -8.82 8.37 27.63
C ARG A 130 -8.96 8.51 26.13
N TRP A 131 -10.10 9.04 25.66
CA TRP A 131 -10.34 9.31 24.25
C TRP A 131 -9.23 10.17 23.64
N ASN A 132 -8.87 11.29 24.30
CA ASN A 132 -7.81 12.17 23.82
C ASN A 132 -6.42 11.48 23.79
N SER A 133 -6.11 10.64 24.79
CA SER A 133 -4.86 9.88 24.80
C SER A 133 -4.83 8.86 23.65
N SER A 134 -5.86 8.03 23.53
CA SER A 134 -5.99 7.02 22.48
C SER A 134 -5.94 7.65 21.09
N ALA A 135 -6.58 8.81 20.90
CA ALA A 135 -6.54 9.56 19.65
C ALA A 135 -5.11 9.94 19.23
N ASN A 136 -4.27 10.39 20.17
CA ASN A 136 -2.87 10.72 19.88
C ASN A 136 -2.05 9.48 19.52
N ASP A 137 -2.23 8.38 20.27
CA ASP A 137 -1.52 7.13 20.03
C ASP A 137 -1.87 6.54 18.66
N ILE A 138 -3.16 6.61 18.28
CA ILE A 138 -3.66 6.16 16.98
C ILE A 138 -3.07 6.99 15.84
N ARG A 139 -3.03 8.32 15.99
CA ARG A 139 -2.38 9.20 15.00
C ARG A 139 -0.91 8.85 14.80
N ALA A 140 -0.19 8.61 15.90
CA ALA A 140 1.22 8.22 15.85
C ALA A 140 1.40 6.85 15.15
N HIS A 141 0.56 5.87 15.49
CA HIS A 141 0.57 4.54 14.89
C HIS A 141 0.28 4.57 13.38
N ILE A 142 -0.75 5.31 12.96
CA ILE A 142 -1.13 5.49 11.56
C ILE A 142 0.00 6.17 10.78
N ASN A 143 0.58 7.24 11.32
CA ASN A 143 1.69 7.94 10.65
C ASN A 143 2.92 7.05 10.50
N HIS A 144 3.22 6.22 11.50
CA HIS A 144 4.32 5.25 11.39
C HIS A 144 4.01 4.18 10.34
N THR A 145 2.79 3.63 10.34
CA THR A 145 2.36 2.62 9.36
C THR A 145 2.44 3.15 7.93
N ARG A 146 2.00 4.40 7.69
CA ARG A 146 2.17 5.08 6.39
C ARG A 146 3.64 5.12 5.96
N LYS A 147 4.56 5.52 6.85
CA LYS A 147 5.99 5.59 6.52
C LYS A 147 6.57 4.22 6.16
N LEU A 148 6.10 3.15 6.81
CA LEU A 148 6.50 1.78 6.50
C LEU A 148 6.01 1.37 5.11
N LEU A 149 4.75 1.67 4.77
CA LEU A 149 4.20 1.44 3.42
C LEU A 149 4.99 2.21 2.35
N GLU A 150 5.29 3.49 2.59
CA GLU A 150 6.10 4.31 1.67
C GLU A 150 7.51 3.72 1.48
N SER A 151 8.15 3.29 2.57
CA SER A 151 9.46 2.65 2.51
C SER A 151 9.42 1.32 1.77
N HIS A 152 8.35 0.54 1.97
CA HIS A 152 8.16 -0.76 1.32
C HIS A 152 7.97 -0.59 -0.19
N ALA A 153 7.00 0.25 -0.59
CA ALA A 153 6.75 0.61 -1.99
C ALA A 153 8.00 1.17 -2.68
N GLY A 154 8.83 1.94 -1.96
CA GLY A 154 10.11 2.42 -2.50
C GLY A 154 11.06 1.29 -2.88
N LYS A 155 11.17 0.23 -2.05
CA LYS A 155 12.00 -0.95 -2.35
C LYS A 155 11.43 -1.76 -3.50
N GLU A 156 10.12 -1.97 -3.50
CA GLU A 156 9.43 -2.71 -4.56
C GLU A 156 9.56 -2.01 -5.91
N ASN A 157 9.39 -0.70 -5.98
CA ASN A 157 9.56 0.05 -7.23
C ASN A 157 10.98 -0.09 -7.81
N VAL A 158 12.02 -0.15 -6.96
CA VAL A 158 13.39 -0.46 -7.41
C VAL A 158 13.44 -1.85 -8.04
N LEU A 159 12.89 -2.86 -7.35
CA LEU A 159 12.85 -4.23 -7.87
C LEU A 159 12.02 -4.34 -9.16
N PHE A 160 10.86 -3.67 -9.25
CA PHE A 160 9.98 -3.74 -10.41
C PHE A 160 10.62 -3.09 -11.64
N VAL A 161 11.39 -2.01 -11.47
CA VAL A 161 12.20 -1.45 -12.56
C VAL A 161 13.28 -2.44 -13.03
N GLU A 162 13.90 -3.20 -12.12
CA GLU A 162 14.85 -4.26 -12.47
C GLU A 162 14.17 -5.43 -13.20
N LEU A 163 13.04 -5.93 -12.67
CA LEU A 163 12.24 -6.97 -13.30
C LEU A 163 11.80 -6.56 -14.70
N ARG A 164 11.30 -5.33 -14.87
CA ARG A 164 10.94 -4.80 -16.19
C ARG A 164 12.10 -4.91 -17.18
N ARG A 165 13.29 -4.45 -16.80
CA ARG A 165 14.48 -4.52 -17.67
C ARG A 165 14.84 -5.96 -18.00
N TYR A 166 14.75 -6.85 -17.02
CA TYR A 166 15.00 -8.29 -17.19
C TYR A 166 14.06 -8.89 -18.24
N PHE A 167 12.75 -8.74 -18.04
CA PHE A 167 11.73 -9.32 -18.92
C PHE A 167 11.76 -8.71 -20.33
N GLN A 168 12.00 -7.40 -20.46
CA GLN A 168 12.20 -6.77 -21.76
C GLN A 168 13.42 -7.33 -22.50
N ALA A 169 14.47 -7.72 -21.78
CA ALA A 169 15.65 -8.33 -22.38
C ALA A 169 15.40 -9.77 -22.82
N GLN A 170 14.54 -10.52 -22.13
CA GLN A 170 14.13 -11.87 -22.53
C GLN A 170 13.22 -11.84 -23.77
N ASP A 171 12.22 -10.96 -23.80
CA ASP A 171 11.30 -10.78 -24.94
C ASP A 171 12.08 -10.53 -26.25
N ARG A 172 13.10 -9.64 -26.19
CA ARG A 172 13.98 -9.34 -27.33
C ARG A 172 14.90 -10.50 -27.77
N LYS A 173 15.16 -11.48 -26.90
CA LYS A 173 15.97 -12.66 -27.24
C LYS A 173 15.11 -13.72 -27.92
N GLU A 174 13.87 -13.89 -27.44
CA GLU A 174 12.89 -14.81 -28.04
C GLU A 174 12.53 -14.38 -29.47
N GLU A 175 12.33 -13.07 -29.73
CA GLU A 175 12.09 -12.53 -31.07
C GLU A 175 13.24 -12.77 -32.08
N LYS A 176 14.46 -13.04 -31.60
CA LYS A 176 15.66 -13.22 -32.45
C LYS A 176 16.01 -14.68 -32.74
N THR A 177 15.24 -15.63 -32.21
CA THR A 177 15.50 -17.07 -32.40
C THR A 177 14.43 -17.63 -33.36
N PRO A 178 14.75 -17.82 -34.65
CA PRO A 178 13.79 -18.32 -35.67
C PRO A 178 13.47 -19.80 -35.51
#